data_AF-A0A928UBV6-F1
#
_entry.id   AF-A0A928UBV6-F1
#
_cell.length_a   1.000
_cell.length_b   1.000
_cell.length_c   1.000
_cell.angle_alpha   90.00
_cell.angle_beta   90.00
_cell.angle_gamma   90.00
#
_symmetry.space_group_name_H-M   'P 1'
#
loop_
_entity.id
_entity.type
_entity.pdbx_description
1 polymer ?
#
loop_
_entity_poly.entity_id
_entity_poly.type
_entity_poly.pdbx_seq_one_letter_code
_entity_poly.pdbx_strand_id
1 'polypeptide(L)'
;MIRIHFDILWTMIADTLYHRFACDLRRFENNLAPAIFRKFIDMPGRVVYDGGKFFVKIRKRAHTPVLMEVKKLQTPFAVPWLGGKSIEIVWTA
;
A
#
# COMPACT_ATOMS: atom_id res chain seq x y z
N MET A 1 14.74 26.16 12.17
CA MET A 1 15.18 24.83 12.66
C MET A 1 14.05 23.80 12.67
N ILE A 2 12.84 24.11 13.17
CA ILE A 2 11.73 23.15 13.29
C ILE A 2 11.38 22.40 12.00
N ARG A 3 11.39 23.07 10.84
CA ARG A 3 11.07 22.43 9.56
C ARG A 3 12.04 21.30 9.20
N ILE A 4 13.34 21.51 9.42
CA ILE A 4 14.38 20.51 9.12
C ILE A 4 14.21 19.26 9.99
N HIS A 5 13.95 19.45 11.29
CA HIS A 5 13.70 18.32 12.19
C HIS A 5 12.42 17.56 11.81
N PHE A 6 11.39 18.28 11.34
CA PHE A 6 10.15 17.66 10.88
C PHE A 6 10.36 16.85 9.60
N ASP A 7 11.13 17.37 8.64
CA ASP A 7 11.44 16.66 7.39
C ASP A 7 12.23 15.37 7.64
N ILE A 8 13.19 15.42 8.56
CA ILE A 8 13.97 14.24 8.99
C ILE A 8 13.04 13.22 9.68
N LEU A 9 12.17 13.68 10.59
CA LEU A 9 11.22 12.82 11.29
C LEU A 9 10.25 12.13 10.30
N TRP A 10 9.67 12.87 9.35
CA TRP A 10 8.80 12.32 8.32
C TRP A 10 9.49 11.29 7.45
N THR A 11 10.76 11.55 7.09
CA THR A 11 11.55 10.61 6.30
C THR A 11 11.76 9.30 7.06
N MET A 12 12.07 9.37 8.36
CA MET A 12 12.26 8.18 9.20
C MET A 12 10.96 7.40 9.41
N ILE A 13 9.82 8.09 9.61
CA ILE A 13 8.51 7.46 9.70
C ILE A 13 8.17 6.75 8.39
N ALA A 14 8.35 7.44 7.25
CA ALA A 14 8.11 6.86 5.94
C ALA A 14 8.96 5.60 5.74
N ASP A 15 10.27 5.67 6.00
CA ASP A 15 11.18 4.53 5.85
C ASP A 15 10.75 3.34 6.71
N THR A 16 10.35 3.59 7.97
CA THR A 16 9.86 2.55 8.88
C THR A 16 8.57 1.89 8.35
N LEU A 17 7.63 2.68 7.81
CA LEU A 17 6.40 2.16 7.21
C LEU A 17 6.69 1.31 5.97
N TYR A 18 7.60 1.78 5.11
CA TYR A 18 8.03 1.03 3.93
C TYR A 18 8.75 -0.26 4.30
N HIS A 19 9.60 -0.24 5.32
CA HIS A 19 10.29 -1.43 5.82
C HIS A 19 9.29 -2.44 6.38
N ARG A 20 8.32 -1.99 7.18
CA ARG A 20 7.25 -2.85 7.70
C ARG A 20 6.43 -3.49 6.59
N PHE A 21 6.13 -2.73 5.53
CA PHE A 21 5.45 -3.24 4.34
C PHE A 21 6.34 -4.22 3.54
N ALA A 22 7.64 -3.95 3.42
CA ALA A 22 8.60 -4.84 2.78
C ALA A 22 8.74 -6.18 3.50
N CYS A 23 8.65 -6.22 4.83
CA CYS A 23 8.63 -7.47 5.61
C CYS A 23 7.43 -8.37 5.28
N ASP A 24 6.29 -7.79 4.91
CA ASP A 24 5.11 -8.56 4.49
C ASP A 24 5.26 -9.07 3.03
N LEU A 25 6.24 -8.55 2.26
CA LEU A 25 6.52 -8.92 0.87
C LEU A 25 7.68 -9.91 0.76
N ARG A 26 7.35 -11.18 0.56
CA ARG A 26 8.33 -12.27 0.42
C ARG A 26 9.36 -11.98 -0.69
N ARG A 27 10.66 -12.11 -0.37
CA ARG A 27 11.84 -11.78 -1.23
C ARG A 27 12.10 -10.29 -1.44
N PHE A 28 11.31 -9.38 -0.87
CA PHE A 28 11.50 -7.94 -0.98
C PHE A 28 11.87 -7.25 0.33
N GLU A 29 12.07 -8.01 1.41
CA GLU A 29 12.35 -7.56 2.78
C GLU A 29 13.51 -6.53 2.88
N ASN A 30 14.56 -6.71 2.07
CA ASN A 30 15.76 -5.86 2.08
C ASN A 30 15.77 -4.79 0.98
N ASN A 31 14.64 -4.53 0.30
CA ASN A 31 14.59 -3.47 -0.71
C ASN A 31 14.39 -2.09 -0.04
N LEU A 32 15.04 -1.08 -0.63
CA LEU A 32 14.86 0.31 -0.23
C LEU A 32 13.43 0.81 -0.52
N ALA A 33 12.93 1.74 0.30
CA ALA A 33 11.62 2.35 0.16
C ALA A 33 11.29 2.84 -1.27
N PRO A 34 12.20 3.51 -2.02
CA PRO A 34 11.91 3.95 -3.38
C PRO A 34 11.70 2.80 -4.37
N ALA A 35 12.40 1.68 -4.18
CA ALA A 35 12.24 0.49 -5.02
C ALA A 35 10.90 -0.19 -4.75
N ILE A 36 10.49 -0.26 -3.47
CA ILE A 36 9.18 -0.77 -3.07
C ILE A 36 8.06 0.11 -3.66
N PHE A 37 8.18 1.43 -3.53
CA PHE A 37 7.22 2.38 -4.10
C PHE A 37 7.03 2.15 -5.60
N ARG A 38 8.12 2.14 -6.39
CA ARG A 38 8.05 1.94 -7.85
C ARG A 38 7.46 0.59 -8.27
N LYS A 39 7.69 -0.47 -7.48
CA LYS A 39 7.25 -1.83 -7.84
C LYS A 39 5.82 -2.14 -7.40
N PHE A 40 5.38 -1.58 -6.26
CA PHE A 40 4.18 -2.01 -5.55
C PHE A 40 3.18 -0.89 -5.23
N ILE A 41 3.53 0.39 -5.40
CA ILE A 41 2.63 1.52 -5.08
C ILE A 41 2.40 2.40 -6.30
N ASP A 42 3.45 2.69 -7.07
CA ASP A 42 3.40 3.48 -8.30
C ASP A 42 2.78 2.67 -9.46
N MET A 43 1.48 2.43 -9.35
CA MET A 43 0.71 1.75 -10.37
C MET A 43 -0.67 2.38 -10.57
N PRO A 44 -1.17 2.37 -11.82
CA PRO A 44 -2.50 2.87 -12.10
C PRO A 44 -3.54 1.97 -11.44
N GLY A 45 -4.42 2.58 -10.66
CA GLY A 45 -5.58 1.95 -10.06
C GLY A 45 -6.83 2.80 -10.28
N ARG A 46 -7.99 2.14 -10.35
CA ARG A 46 -9.29 2.82 -10.40
C ARG A 46 -10.03 2.58 -9.10
N VAL A 47 -10.37 3.64 -8.39
CA VAL A 47 -11.22 3.58 -7.21
C VAL A 47 -12.67 3.72 -7.64
N VAL A 48 -13.52 2.79 -7.23
CA VAL A 48 -14.97 2.83 -7.47
C VAL A 48 -15.67 2.83 -6.11
N TYR A 49 -16.65 3.70 -5.94
CA TYR A 49 -17.45 3.78 -4.72
C TYR A 49 -18.88 3.34 -5.01
N ASP A 50 -19.37 2.39 -4.22
CA ASP A 50 -20.69 1.77 -4.40
C ASP A 50 -21.70 2.21 -3.33
N GLY A 51 -21.50 3.40 -2.73
CA GLY A 51 -22.40 3.94 -1.69
C GLY A 51 -22.12 3.44 -0.27
N GLY A 52 -21.50 2.26 -0.11
CA GLY A 52 -21.10 1.72 1.20
C GLY A 52 -19.66 1.22 1.29
N LYS A 53 -19.07 0.81 0.15
CA LYS A 53 -17.72 0.24 0.07
C LYS A 53 -16.90 0.89 -1.03
N PHE A 54 -15.59 0.87 -0.87
CA PHE A 54 -14.64 1.27 -1.90
C PHE A 54 -14.00 0.04 -2.53
N PHE A 55 -14.02 -0.02 -3.85
CA PHE A 55 -13.31 -1.01 -4.64
C PHE A 55 -12.09 -0.35 -5.27
N VAL A 56 -10.90 -0.80 -4.89
CA VAL A 56 -9.64 -0.37 -5.50
C VAL A 56 -9.28 -1.40 -6.56
N LYS A 57 -9.58 -1.07 -7.82
CA LYS A 57 -9.27 -1.92 -8.98
C LYS A 57 -7.82 -1.69 -9.39
N ILE A 58 -6.99 -2.71 -9.23
CA ILE A 58 -5.55 -2.65 -9.56
C ILE A 58 -5.27 -3.60 -10.71
N ARG A 59 -4.50 -3.17 -11.71
CA ARG A 59 -4.10 -4.03 -12.84
C ARG A 59 -2.97 -4.97 -12.43
N LYS A 60 -3.09 -6.25 -12.79
CA LYS A 60 -2.03 -7.24 -12.56
C LYS A 60 -0.77 -6.89 -13.35
N ARG A 61 0.39 -6.94 -12.68
CA ARG A 61 1.75 -6.79 -13.24
C ARG A 61 2.62 -7.97 -12.79
N ALA A 62 3.84 -8.04 -13.32
CA ALA A 62 4.82 -9.10 -13.02
C ALA A 62 5.08 -9.33 -11.51
N HIS A 63 5.03 -8.28 -10.69
CA HIS A 63 5.25 -8.37 -9.23
C HIS A 63 3.95 -8.44 -8.40
N THR A 64 2.79 -8.33 -9.04
CA THR A 64 1.49 -8.44 -8.36
C THR A 64 1.23 -9.78 -7.66
N PRO A 65 1.78 -10.93 -8.10
CA PRO A 65 1.65 -12.18 -7.34
C PRO A 65 2.13 -12.06 -5.89
N VAL A 66 3.17 -11.26 -5.63
CA VAL A 66 3.70 -11.05 -4.27
C VAL A 66 2.75 -10.23 -3.40
N LEU A 67 2.09 -9.21 -3.96
CA LEU A 67 1.01 -8.48 -3.28
C LEU A 67 -0.20 -9.38 -3.00
N MET A 68 -0.51 -10.27 -3.94
CA MET A 68 -1.61 -11.22 -3.79
C MET A 68 -1.33 -12.26 -2.71
N GLU A 69 -0.08 -12.56 -2.37
CA GLU A 69 0.27 -13.46 -1.26
C GLU A 69 0.02 -12.84 0.14
N VAL A 70 -0.10 -11.50 0.22
CA VAL A 70 -0.32 -10.80 1.50
C VAL A 70 -1.77 -10.97 1.94
N LYS A 71 -2.00 -11.86 2.92
CA LYS A 71 -3.34 -12.13 3.49
C LYS A 71 -4.11 -10.86 3.90
N LYS A 72 -3.42 -9.85 4.43
CA LYS A 72 -4.02 -8.56 4.86
C LYS A 72 -4.68 -7.80 3.69
N LEU A 73 -4.16 -7.96 2.47
CA LEU A 73 -4.66 -7.30 1.26
C LEU A 73 -5.76 -8.10 0.56
N GLN A 74 -5.93 -9.38 0.93
CA GLN A 74 -6.98 -10.24 0.38
C GLN A 74 -8.34 -10.04 1.06
N THR A 75 -8.35 -9.56 2.30
CA THR A 75 -9.57 -9.34 3.07
C THR A 75 -9.99 -7.88 3.02
N PRO A 76 -11.31 -7.59 2.91
CA PRO A 76 -11.81 -6.23 3.07
C PRO A 76 -11.42 -5.68 4.44
N PHE A 77 -10.86 -4.47 4.49
CA PHE A 77 -10.48 -3.82 5.75
C PHE A 77 -11.23 -2.50 5.91
N ALA A 78 -11.62 -2.19 7.14
CA ALA A 78 -12.23 -0.91 7.48
C ALA A 78 -11.15 0.15 7.66
N VAL A 79 -11.38 1.34 7.12
CA VAL A 79 -10.46 2.46 7.26
C VAL A 79 -11.05 3.47 8.25
N PRO A 80 -10.49 3.60 9.47
CA PRO A 80 -11.08 4.43 10.53
C PRO A 80 -11.22 5.91 10.14
N TRP A 81 -10.20 6.47 9.48
CA TRP A 81 -10.22 7.87 9.02
C TRP A 81 -11.20 8.11 7.86
N LEU A 82 -11.68 7.05 7.21
CA LEU A 82 -12.68 7.11 6.14
C LEU A 82 -14.09 6.81 6.67
N GLY A 83 -14.38 7.19 7.92
CA GLY A 83 -15.67 6.95 8.56
C GLY A 83 -16.01 5.46 8.73
N GLY A 84 -15.00 4.60 8.88
CA GLY A 84 -15.19 3.15 9.01
C GLY A 84 -15.62 2.43 7.73
N LYS A 85 -15.54 3.09 6.57
CA LYS A 85 -15.90 2.48 5.29
C LYS A 85 -14.92 1.34 4.95
N SER A 86 -15.47 0.27 4.40
CA SER A 86 -14.70 -0.92 4.01
C SER A 86 -14.10 -0.72 2.63
N ILE A 87 -12.82 -1.07 2.50
CA ILE A 87 -12.07 -1.08 1.24
C ILE A 87 -11.78 -2.52 0.84
N GLU A 88 -12.00 -2.82 -0.43
CA GLU A 88 -11.69 -4.10 -1.05
C GLU A 88 -10.80 -3.90 -2.28
N ILE A 89 -9.74 -4.69 -2.39
CA ILE A 89 -8.81 -4.63 -3.51
C ILE A 89 -9.23 -5.67 -4.55
N VAL A 90 -9.55 -5.19 -5.76
CA VAL A 90 -9.99 -6.04 -6.87
C VAL A 90 -8.89 -6.10 -7.92
N TRP A 91 -8.36 -7.28 -8.19
CA TRP A 91 -7.32 -7.49 -9.18
C TRP A 91 -7.92 -7.63 -10.58
N THR A 92 -7.67 -6.65 -11.44
CA THR A 92 -8.11 -6.63 -12.84
C THR A 92 -7.04 -7.18 -13.79
N ALA A 93 -7.46 -7.80 -14.89
CA ALA A 93 -6.58 -8.35 -15.93
C ALA A 93 -5.87 -7.25 -16.74
#